data_AF-A0A7V6YRR3-F1
#
_entry.id   AF-A0A7V6YRR3-F1
#
_cell.length_a   1.000
_cell.length_b   1.000
_cell.length_c   1.000
_cell.angle_alpha   90.00
_cell.angle_beta   90.00
_cell.angle_gamma   90.00
#
_symmetry.space_group_name_H-M   'P 1'
#
loop_
_entity.id
_entity.type
_entity.pdbx_description
1 polymer ?
#
loop_
_entity_poly.entity_id
_entity_poly.type
_entity_poly.pdbx_seq_one_letter_code
_entity_poly.pdbx_strand_id
1 'polypeptide(L)' 'MRTKQLSLLLETKKKKKTYRQRMIEAFDKDPFICPCCQLEMELVEIYHSDYGYLYHYMEDMEFIKEWRKMGLV' A
#
# COMPACT_ATOMS: atom_id res chain seq x y z
N MET A 1 -43.43 -4.50 -0.53
CA MET A 1 -42.38 -4.70 -1.55
C MET A 1 -41.43 -3.50 -1.60
N ARG A 2 -40.47 -3.39 -0.67
CA ARG A 2 -39.51 -2.26 -0.59
C ARG A 2 -38.05 -2.70 -0.35
N THR A 3 -37.84 -3.98 -0.04
CA THR A 3 -36.55 -4.56 0.36
C THR A 3 -35.66 -4.93 -0.81
N LYS A 4 -36.22 -5.33 -1.96
CA LYS A 4 -35.44 -5.73 -3.15
C LYS A 4 -34.65 -4.59 -3.80
N GLN A 5 -35.15 -3.34 -3.74
CA GLN A 5 -34.41 -2.17 -4.21
C GLN A 5 -33.25 -1.80 -3.28
N LEU A 6 -33.42 -1.99 -1.96
CA LEU A 6 -32.36 -1.74 -0.98
C LEU A 6 -31.20 -2.75 -1.12
N SER A 7 -31.48 -4.02 -1.36
CA SER A 7 -30.44 -5.02 -1.60
C SER A 7 -29.64 -4.73 -2.88
N LEU A 8 -30.31 -4.36 -3.97
CA LEU A 8 -29.65 -3.97 -5.23
C LEU A 8 -28.73 -2.74 -5.06
N LEU A 9 -29.16 -1.73 -4.28
CA LEU A 9 -28.36 -0.53 -3.98
C LEU A 9 -27.14 -0.85 -3.10
N LEU A 10 -27.24 -1.85 -2.23
CA LEU A 10 -26.13 -2.31 -1.40
C LEU A 10 -25.15 -3.19 -2.20
N GLU A 11 -25.63 -4.01 -3.13
CA GLU A 11 -24.80 -4.79 -4.06
C GLU A 11 -24.02 -3.89 -5.03
N THR A 12 -24.64 -2.80 -5.50
CA THR A 12 -24.00 -1.85 -6.42
C THR A 12 -22.95 -0.96 -5.74
N LYS A 13 -23.06 -0.73 -4.42
CA LYS A 13 -21.95 -0.19 -3.62
C LYS A 13 -20.89 -1.27 -3.40
N LYS A 14 -20.15 -1.63 -4.46
CA LYS A 14 -18.94 -2.44 -4.35
C LYS A 14 -18.03 -1.80 -3.30
N LYS A 15 -17.77 -2.53 -2.21
CA LYS A 15 -16.81 -2.10 -1.19
C LYS A 15 -15.48 -1.81 -1.90
N LYS A 16 -14.91 -0.63 -1.65
CA LYS A 16 -13.56 -0.32 -2.16
C LYS A 16 -12.60 -1.37 -1.62
N LYS A 17 -11.84 -2.01 -2.51
CA LYS A 17 -10.80 -2.97 -2.14
C LYS A 17 -9.74 -2.25 -1.29
N THR A 18 -9.28 -2.90 -0.24
CA THR A 18 -8.15 -2.39 0.55
C THR A 18 -6.87 -2.48 -0.26
N TYR A 19 -5.83 -1.75 0.15
CA TYR A 19 -4.52 -1.84 -0.51
C TYR A 19 -4.00 -3.29 -0.53
N ARG A 20 -4.02 -3.99 0.62
CA ARG A 20 -3.63 -5.41 0.72
C ARG A 20 -4.42 -6.33 -0.22
N GLN A 21 -5.74 -6.12 -0.35
CA GLN A 21 -6.56 -6.89 -1.30
C GLN A 21 -6.15 -6.65 -2.76
N ARG A 22 -5.83 -5.40 -3.13
CA ARG A 22 -5.34 -5.09 -4.48
C ARG A 22 -3.97 -5.72 -4.74
N MET A 23 -3.11 -5.77 -3.73
CA MET A 23 -1.82 -6.43 -3.84
C MET A 23 -1.97 -7.94 -4.03
N ILE A 24 -2.83 -8.60 -3.25
CA ILE A 24 -3.11 -10.03 -3.43
C ILE A 24 -3.65 -10.32 -4.84
N GLU A 25 -4.55 -9.49 -5.35
CA GLU A 25 -5.11 -9.64 -6.70
C GLU A 25 -4.08 -9.40 -7.81
N ALA A 26 -3.13 -8.49 -7.62
CA ALA A 26 -2.11 -8.19 -8.63
C ALA A 26 -1.00 -9.25 -8.70
N PHE A 27 -0.69 -9.90 -7.57
CA PHE A 27 0.42 -10.84 -7.44
C PHE A 27 -0.01 -12.30 -7.29
N ASP A 28 -1.32 -12.58 -7.28
CA ASP A 28 -1.96 -13.88 -6.99
C ASP A 28 -1.58 -14.51 -5.63
N LYS A 29 -0.94 -13.73 -4.76
CA LYS A 29 -0.48 -14.11 -3.42
C LYS A 29 -0.33 -12.86 -2.56
N ASP A 30 -0.36 -13.01 -1.23
CA ASP A 30 -0.10 -11.89 -0.33
C ASP A 30 1.40 -11.56 -0.26
N PRO A 31 1.87 -10.44 -0.85
CA PRO A 31 3.28 -10.09 -0.81
C PRO A 31 3.72 -9.62 0.58
N PHE A 32 2.80 -9.38 1.51
CA PHE A 32 3.11 -9.01 2.89
C PHE A 32 3.26 -10.22 3.81
N ILE A 33 3.19 -11.45 3.30
CA ILE A 33 3.46 -12.65 4.12
C ILE A 33 4.81 -13.23 3.73
N CYS A 34 5.68 -13.39 4.72
CA CYS A 34 6.98 -14.01 4.51
C CYS A 34 6.80 -15.49 4.15
N PRO A 35 7.35 -15.98 3.01
CA PRO A 35 7.22 -17.37 2.62
C PRO A 35 7.97 -18.33 3.55
N CYS A 36 8.93 -17.83 4.35
CA CYS A 36 9.73 -18.65 5.26
C CYS A 36 9.12 -18.78 6.66
N CYS A 37 8.64 -17.69 7.27
CA CYS A 37 8.15 -17.67 8.66
C CYS A 37 6.66 -17.35 8.81
N GLN A 38 5.97 -17.05 7.70
CA GLN A 38 4.55 -16.67 7.66
C GLN A 38 4.17 -15.44 8.50
N LEU A 39 5.15 -14.65 8.93
CA LEU A 39 4.92 -13.38 9.59
C LEU A 39 4.57 -12.28 8.58
N GLU A 40 3.82 -11.28 9.06
CA GLU A 40 3.51 -10.08 8.29
C GLU A 40 4.77 -9.22 8.10
N MET A 41 5.00 -8.79 6.87
CA MET A 41 6.11 -7.96 6.45
C MET A 41 5.62 -6.53 6.20
N GLU A 42 6.47 -5.56 6.50
CA GLU A 42 6.20 -4.15 6.21
C GLU A 42 6.73 -3.76 4.82
N LEU A 43 6.05 -2.80 4.18
CA LEU A 43 6.52 -2.22 2.93
C LEU A 43 7.68 -1.26 3.22
N VAL A 44 8.88 -1.62 2.78
CA VAL A 44 10.09 -0.82 2.98
C VAL A 44 10.33 0.14 1.82
N GLU A 45 10.22 -0.36 0.58
CA GLU A 45 10.50 0.40 -0.63
C GLU A 45 9.66 -0.10 -1.81
N ILE A 46 9.40 0.80 -2.75
CA ILE A 46 8.90 0.49 -4.09
C ILE A 46 9.89 1.10 -5.07
N TYR A 47 10.51 0.28 -5.91
CA TYR A 47 11.45 0.70 -6.93
C TYR A 47 10.92 0.42 -8.33
N HIS A 48 11.16 1.35 -9.26
CA HIS A 48 10.92 1.21 -10.68
C HIS A 48 12.20 1.54 -11.46
N SER A 49 12.55 0.74 -12.46
CA SER A 49 13.79 0.94 -13.24
C SER A 49 13.90 2.34 -13.85
N ASP A 50 12.78 2.82 -14.41
CA ASP A 50 12.77 4.07 -15.19
C ASP A 50 12.55 5.31 -14.31
N TYR A 51 11.95 5.16 -13.13
CA TYR A 51 11.53 6.27 -12.25
C TYR A 51 12.29 6.32 -10.92
N GLY A 52 13.08 5.28 -10.59
CA GLY A 52 13.75 5.15 -9.31
C GLY A 52 12.80 4.72 -8.19
N TYR A 53 13.07 5.17 -6.96
CA TYR A 53 12.24 4.88 -5.80
C TYR A 53 10.92 5.67 -5.89
N LEU A 54 9.80 4.94 -5.93
CA LEU A 54 8.45 5.49 -5.86
C LEU A 54 7.96 5.62 -4.42
N TYR A 55 8.55 4.85 -3.51
CA TYR A 55 8.30 4.90 -2.09
C TYR A 55 9.55 4.39 -1.38
N HIS A 56 9.99 5.07 -0.32
CA HIS A 56 10.97 4.53 0.61
C HIS A 56 10.64 4.99 2.02
N TYR A 57 10.50 4.05 2.96
CA TYR A 57 10.12 4.35 4.35
C TYR A 57 11.06 5.33 5.07
N MET A 58 12.31 5.49 4.62
CA MET A 58 13.29 6.43 5.21
C MET A 58 13.47 7.72 4.42
N GLU A 59 12.68 7.96 3.38
CA GLU A 59 12.84 9.15 2.53
C GLU A 59 12.79 10.44 3.37
N ASP A 60 11.86 10.53 4.32
CA ASP A 60 11.76 11.66 5.26
C ASP A 60 13.01 11.83 6.13
N MET A 61 13.68 10.73 6.51
CA MET A 61 14.89 10.77 7.31
C MET A 61 16.10 11.25 6.51
N GLU A 62 16.17 10.96 5.21
CA GLU A 62 17.19 11.51 4.32
C GLU A 62 17.00 13.02 4.13
N PHE A 63 15.77 13.48 3.91
CA PHE A 63 15.47 14.93 3.87
C PHE A 63 15.86 15.63 5.18
N ILE A 64 15.57 15.05 6.34
CA ILE A 64 15.96 15.62 7.64
C ILE A 64 17.50 15.70 7.77
N LYS A 65 18.25 14.69 7.32
CA LYS A 65 19.71 14.72 7.32
C LYS A 65 20.25 15.81 6.40
N GLU A 66 19.67 15.97 5.21
CA GLU A 66 20.04 17.01 4.25
C GLU A 66 19.72 18.41 4.78
N TRP A 67 18.56 18.60 5.40
CA TRP A 67 18.17 19.89 5.99
C TRP A 67 19.08 20.28 7.14
N ARG A 68 19.51 19.33 7.98
CA ARG A 68 20.54 19.57 9.02
C ARG A 68 21.88 19.97 8.41
N LYS A 69 22.31 19.32 7.31
CA LYS A 69 23.54 19.73 6.60
C LYS A 69 23.44 21.14 6.02
N MET A 70 22.26 21.52 5.56
CA MET A 70 21.98 22.85 5.00
C MET A 70 21.64 23.92 6.07
N GLY A 71 21.59 23.56 7.35
CA GLY A 71 21.32 24.48 8.46
C GLY A 71 19.88 25.00 8.51
N LEU A 72 18.93 24.29 7.91
CA LEU A 72 17.50 24.66 7.89
C LEU A 72 16.73 24.12 9.11
N VAL A 73 17.35 23.23 9.89
CA VAL A 73 16.84 22.64 11.15
C VAL A 73 17.98 22.52 12.15
#